data_AF-A0A1U6INX1-F1
#
_entry.id   AF-A0A1U6INX1-F1
#
_cell.length_a   1.000
_cell.length_b   1.000
_cell.length_c   1.000
_cell.angle_alpha   90.00
_cell.angle_beta   90.00
_cell.angle_gamma   90.00
#
_symmetry.space_group_name_H-M   'P 1'
#
loop_
_entity.id
_entity.type
_entity.pdbx_description
1 polymer ?
#
loop_
_entity_poly.entity_id
_entity_poly.type
_entity_poly.pdbx_seq_one_letter_code
_entity_poly.pdbx_strand_id
1 'polypeptide(L)' 'MAAELTHFDTAAHLNEPEDQTEFLAAALRTGDPQAIAAAIETVARALGISLRIDPSA' A
#
# COMPACT_ATOMS: atom_id res chain seq x y z
N MET A 1 8.87 30.45 -7.38
CA MET A 1 8.90 29.72 -6.10
C MET A 1 8.90 28.23 -6.42
N ALA A 2 9.87 27.47 -5.91
CA ALA A 2 9.86 26.01 -6.00
C ALA A 2 9.15 25.47 -4.75
N ALA A 3 8.22 24.53 -4.93
CA ALA A 3 7.58 23.85 -3.80
C ALA A 3 8.55 22.78 -3.26
N GLU A 4 8.82 22.79 -1.96
CA GLU A 4 9.52 21.71 -1.29
C GLU A 4 8.57 20.51 -1.19
N LEU A 5 8.91 19.40 -1.85
CA LEU A 5 8.12 18.18 -1.83
C LEU A 5 8.65 17.25 -0.74
N THR A 6 7.82 17.00 0.28
CA THR A 6 8.09 15.95 1.27
C THR A 6 7.68 14.59 0.73
N HIS A 7 8.47 13.55 1.02
CA HIS A 7 8.14 12.18 0.63
C HIS A 7 6.86 11.72 1.35
N PHE A 8 5.84 11.34 0.58
CA PHE A 8 4.60 10.81 1.11
C PHE A 8 4.72 9.29 1.27
N ASP A 9 4.54 8.79 2.49
CA ASP A 9 4.47 7.35 2.76
C ASP A 9 3.03 6.95 3.08
N THR A 10 2.38 6.28 2.13
CA THR A 10 1.00 5.79 2.28
C THR A 10 0.86 4.87 3.50
N ALA A 11 1.86 4.06 3.83
CA ALA A 11 1.78 3.12 4.94
C ALA A 11 1.64 3.84 6.30
N ALA A 12 2.24 5.03 6.44
CA ALA A 12 2.14 5.85 7.65
C ALA A 12 0.74 6.44 7.89
N HIS A 13 -0.14 6.37 6.89
CA HIS A 13 -1.48 6.92 6.95
C HIS A 13 -2.59 5.85 7.04
N LEU A 14 -2.27 4.56 6.91
CA LEU A 14 -3.23 3.45 7.00
C LEU A 14 -3.34 2.93 8.45
N ASN A 15 -3.78 3.79 9.36
CA ASN A 15 -3.78 3.51 10.80
C ASN A 15 -4.98 2.67 11.25
N GLU A 16 -6.13 2.84 10.58
CA GLU A 16 -7.35 2.12 10.92
C GLU A 16 -7.59 0.94 9.95
N PRO A 17 -8.22 -0.15 10.42
CA PRO A 17 -8.58 -1.28 9.58
C PRO A 17 -9.45 -0.90 8.36
N GLU A 18 -10.31 0.10 8.51
CA GLU A 18 -11.15 0.64 7.44
C GLU A 18 -10.31 1.24 6.30
N ASP A 19 -9.27 2.03 6.62
CA ASP A 19 -8.38 2.65 5.64
C ASP A 19 -7.65 1.59 4.82
N GLN A 20 -7.15 0.55 5.50
CA GLN A 20 -6.46 -0.58 4.88
C GLN A 20 -7.39 -1.34 3.93
N THR A 21 -8.65 -1.54 4.35
CA THR A 21 -9.66 -2.25 3.56
C THR A 21 -10.04 -1.45 2.32
N GLU A 22 -10.27 -0.14 2.46
CA GLU A 22 -10.60 0.73 1.33
C GLU A 22 -9.46 0.80 0.32
N PHE A 23 -8.22 0.90 0.81
CA PHE A 23 -7.03 0.92 -0.02
C PHE A 23 -6.84 -0.37 -0.82
N LEU A 24 -7.00 -1.54 -0.19
CA LEU A 24 -6.96 -2.84 -0.89
C LEU A 24 -8.12 -2.99 -1.88
N ALA A 25 -9.32 -2.58 -1.50
CA ALA A 25 -10.48 -2.63 -2.39
C ALA A 25 -10.28 -1.74 -3.63
N ALA A 26 -9.66 -0.58 -3.47
CA ALA A 26 -9.28 0.28 -4.59
C ALA A 26 -8.28 -0.39 -5.51
N ALA A 27 -7.23 -1.02 -4.97
CA ALA A 27 -6.24 -1.75 -5.76
C ALA A 27 -6.87 -2.92 -6.52
N LEU A 28 -7.75 -3.70 -5.87
CA LEU A 28 -8.46 -4.82 -6.50
C LEU A 28 -9.33 -4.38 -7.68
N ARG A 29 -9.99 -3.21 -7.58
CA ARG A 29 -10.81 -2.66 -8.68
C ARG A 29 -10.00 -2.32 -9.93
N THR A 30 -8.69 -2.07 -9.80
CA THR A 30 -7.83 -1.81 -10.97
C THR A 30 -7.64 -3.06 -11.85
N GLY A 31 -7.73 -4.25 -11.25
CA GLY A 31 -7.42 -5.51 -11.91
C GLY A 31 -5.94 -5.70 -12.29
N ASP A 32 -5.06 -4.76 -11.92
CA ASP A 32 -3.63 -4.85 -12.19
C ASP A 32 -2.93 -5.64 -11.07
N PRO A 33 -2.32 -6.81 -11.39
CA PRO A 33 -1.61 -7.60 -10.41
C PRO A 33 -0.49 -6.83 -9.68
N GLN A 34 0.17 -5.88 -10.36
CA GLN A 34 1.24 -5.09 -9.76
C GLN A 34 0.70 -4.08 -8.75
N ALA A 35 -0.41 -3.42 -9.08
CA ALA A 35 -1.10 -2.51 -8.16
C ALA A 35 -1.60 -3.25 -6.91
N ILE A 36 -2.13 -4.46 -7.09
CA ILE A 36 -2.59 -5.31 -5.99
C ILE A 36 -1.42 -5.73 -5.09
N ALA A 37 -0.31 -6.21 -5.66
CA ALA A 37 0.89 -6.57 -4.90
C ALA A 37 1.45 -5.39 -4.10
N ALA A 38 1.59 -4.22 -4.74
CA ALA A 38 2.06 -3.01 -4.07
C ALA A 38 1.13 -2.55 -2.94
N ALA A 39 -0.18 -2.71 -3.11
CA ALA A 39 -1.15 -2.38 -2.09
C ALA A 39 -1.05 -3.31 -0.87
N ILE A 40 -0.90 -4.61 -1.12
CA ILE A 40 -0.69 -5.62 -0.07
C ILE A 40 0.59 -5.32 0.72
N GLU A 41 1.71 -5.03 0.04
CA GLU A 41 2.97 -4.66 0.71
C GLU A 41 2.81 -3.41 1.59
N THR A 42 2.09 -2.42 1.09
CA THR A 42 1.85 -1.15 1.81
C THR A 42 1.03 -1.38 3.08
N VAL A 43 -0.06 -2.16 3.00
CA VAL A 43 -0.86 -2.53 4.19
C VAL A 43 -0.04 -3.37 5.14
N ALA A 44 0.76 -4.33 4.64
CA ALA A 44 1.62 -5.15 5.47
C ALA A 44 2.61 -4.27 6.27
N ARG A 45 3.25 -3.28 5.61
CA ARG A 45 4.10 -2.29 6.29
C ARG A 45 3.35 -1.48 7.35
N ALA A 46 2.13 -1.02 7.05
CA ALA A 46 1.29 -0.28 7.99
C ALA A 46 0.94 -1.12 9.25
N LEU A 47 0.76 -2.44 9.07
CA LEU A 47 0.54 -3.39 10.16
C LEU A 47 1.82 -3.77 10.92
N GLY A 48 2.99 -3.28 10.51
CA GLY A 48 4.28 -3.69 11.08
C GLY A 48 4.70 -5.11 10.68
N ILE A 49 4.04 -5.70 9.67
CA ILE A 49 4.33 -7.04 9.15
C ILE A 49 5.08 -6.87 7.84
N SER A 50 6.37 -7.19 7.77
CA SER A 50 7.10 -7.18 6.50
C SER A 50 6.75 -8.45 5.70
N LEU A 51 5.84 -8.34 4.74
CA LEU A 51 5.48 -9.44 3.84
C LEU A 51 6.49 -9.52 2.69
N ARG A 52 7.29 -10.58 2.66
CA ARG A 52 8.17 -10.90 1.53
C ARG A 52 7.37 -11.68 0.48
N ILE A 53 6.96 -11.03 -0.60
CA ILE A 53 6.37 -11.69 -1.76
C ILE A 53 7.51 -12.17 -2.66
N ASP A 54 7.72 -13.49 -2.76
CA ASP A 54 8.67 -14.07 -3.70
C ASP A 54 8.01 -14.16 -5.09
N PRO A 55 8.54 -13.47 -6.13
CA PRO A 55 7.90 -13.39 -7.45
C PRO A 55 8.08 -14.64 -8.31
N SER A 56 8.29 -15.82 -7.71
CA SER A 56 8.59 -17.08 -8.41
C SER A 56 7.52 -18.16 -8.27
N ALA A 57 6.27 -17.81 -7.94
CA ALA A 57 5.15 -18.74 -7.81
C ALA A 57 4.16 -18.62 -8.99
#